data_AF-A0A5Z9XZV2-F1
#
_entry.id   AF-A0A5Z9XZV2-F1
#
_cell.length_a   1.000
_cell.length_b   1.000
_cell.length_c   1.000
_cell.angle_alpha   90.00
_cell.angle_beta   90.00
_cell.angle_gamma   90.00
#
_symmetry.space_group_name_H-M   'P 1'
#
loop_
_entity.id
_entity.type
_entity.pdbx_description
1 polymer ?
#
loop_
_entity_poly.entity_id
_entity_poly.type
_entity_poly.pdbx_seq_one_letter_code
_entity_poly.pdbx_strand_id
1 'polypeptide(L)'
;MLIPFSNCMVAGMETTFSELKAKHLKLLETQWQLREKLQDKAGELLREYAESLSLPADTWTDSLGKIHPYVDIGTWSGPGKFEPVPLARLQMDDNYSLNFVIATTLDDTPMTGGYRHGVNVTLRYEKYQLYASVGSGDDVVIIPVSSKPGGFFETCAAIKQLINIAIERATPAGIPVE
;
A
#
# COMPACT_ATOMS: atom_id res chain seq x y z
N MET A 1 -38.63 27.07 32.94
CA MET A 1 -37.49 27.09 31.99
C MET A 1 -37.15 25.64 31.69
N LEU A 2 -37.60 25.10 30.55
CA LEU A 2 -37.32 23.72 30.13
C LEU A 2 -36.02 23.74 29.35
N ILE A 3 -34.96 23.16 29.91
CA ILE A 3 -33.70 22.93 29.20
C ILE A 3 -33.95 21.68 28.34
N PRO A 4 -33.96 21.74 27.00
CA PRO A 4 -34.07 20.54 26.20
C PRO A 4 -32.74 19.79 26.33
N PHE A 5 -32.77 18.64 26.99
CA PHE A 5 -31.71 17.65 26.84
C PHE A 5 -31.78 17.11 25.41
N SER A 6 -31.01 17.69 24.49
CA SER A 6 -30.77 17.11 23.17
C SER A 6 -29.93 15.84 23.34
N ASN A 7 -30.59 14.75 23.72
CA ASN A 7 -29.98 13.44 23.91
C ASN A 7 -30.01 12.68 22.58
N CYS A 8 -29.01 11.83 22.32
CA CYS A 8 -28.91 11.01 21.09
C CYS A 8 -30.17 10.17 20.79
N MET A 9 -30.97 9.88 21.83
CA MET A 9 -32.25 9.18 21.74
C MET A 9 -33.34 9.99 21.02
N VAL A 10 -33.36 11.33 21.13
CA VAL A 10 -34.36 12.17 20.43
C VAL A 10 -34.13 12.11 18.93
N ALA A 11 -32.87 12.18 18.49
CA ALA A 11 -32.51 12.00 17.08
C ALA A 11 -32.93 10.62 16.57
N GLY A 12 -32.79 9.56 17.38
CA GLY A 12 -33.24 8.20 17.03
C GLY A 12 -34.76 8.04 16.94
N MET A 13 -35.53 8.82 17.70
CA MET A 13 -37.01 8.77 17.69
C MET A 13 -37.63 9.45 16.46
N GLU A 14 -36.94 10.41 15.86
CA GLU A 14 -37.39 11.11 14.64
C GLU A 14 -36.81 10.50 13.34
N THR A 15 -35.71 9.74 13.45
CA THR A 15 -35.05 9.19 12.26
C THR A 15 -35.92 8.12 11.60
N THR A 16 -36.32 8.36 10.35
CA THR A 16 -37.08 7.38 9.56
C THR A 16 -36.18 6.32 8.93
N PHE A 17 -36.74 5.16 8.56
CA PHE A 17 -36.01 4.15 7.78
C PHE A 17 -35.40 4.73 6.49
N SER A 18 -36.12 5.63 5.83
CA SER A 18 -35.65 6.32 4.62
C SER A 18 -34.38 7.14 4.88
N GLU A 19 -34.30 7.81 6.03
CA GLU A 19 -33.11 8.57 6.45
C GLU A 19 -31.94 7.67 6.81
N LEU A 20 -32.18 6.55 7.51
CA LEU A 20 -31.15 5.54 7.78
C LEU A 20 -30.60 4.96 6.48
N LYS A 21 -31.48 4.60 5.54
CA LYS A 21 -31.09 4.12 4.21
C LYS A 21 -30.28 5.16 3.45
N ALA A 22 -30.70 6.43 3.44
CA ALA A 22 -29.97 7.51 2.79
C ALA A 22 -28.57 7.71 3.41
N LYS A 23 -28.46 7.69 4.74
CA LYS A 23 -27.17 7.78 5.45
C LYS A 23 -26.25 6.61 5.09
N HIS A 24 -26.80 5.39 5.05
CA HIS A 24 -26.04 4.19 4.68
C HIS A 24 -25.55 4.24 3.23
N LEU A 25 -26.39 4.63 2.28
CA LEU A 25 -25.99 4.78 0.87
C LEU A 25 -24.90 5.84 0.71
N LYS A 26 -25.02 6.98 1.40
CA LYS A 26 -24.00 8.02 1.40
C LYS A 26 -22.67 7.56 2.00
N LEU A 27 -22.71 6.73 3.03
CA LEU A 27 -21.52 6.12 3.62
C LEU A 27 -20.81 5.21 2.60
N LEU A 28 -21.56 4.33 1.93
CA LEU A 28 -21.00 3.43 0.90
C LEU A 28 -20.38 4.20 -0.27
N GLU A 29 -21.04 5.25 -0.73
CA GLU A 29 -20.51 6.13 -1.78
C GLU A 29 -19.19 6.80 -1.35
N THR A 30 -19.14 7.33 -0.12
CA THR A 30 -17.93 7.97 0.42
C THR A 30 -16.79 6.96 0.58
N GLN A 31 -17.09 5.74 1.03
CA GLN A 31 -16.13 4.64 1.14
C GLN A 31 -15.55 4.26 -0.22
N TRP A 32 -16.41 4.19 -1.25
CA TRP A 32 -15.97 3.85 -2.59
C TRP A 32 -15.06 4.93 -3.18
N GLN A 33 -15.43 6.21 -3.05
CA GLN A 33 -14.61 7.34 -3.49
C GLN A 33 -13.25 7.38 -2.78
N LEU A 34 -13.22 7.12 -1.47
CA LEU A 34 -11.97 7.06 -0.72
C LEU A 34 -11.08 5.91 -1.19
N ARG A 35 -11.67 4.73 -1.43
CA ARG A 35 -10.95 3.57 -1.95
C ARG A 35 -10.32 3.87 -3.30
N GLU A 36 -11.09 4.41 -4.25
CA GLU A 36 -10.60 4.77 -5.58
C GLU A 36 -9.41 5.74 -5.46
N LYS A 37 -9.55 6.77 -4.63
CA LYS A 37 -8.48 7.74 -4.37
C LYS A 37 -7.21 7.11 -3.79
N LEU A 38 -7.34 6.16 -2.86
CA LEU A 38 -6.20 5.44 -2.30
C LEU A 38 -5.56 4.50 -3.33
N GLN A 39 -6.36 3.86 -4.19
CA GLN A 39 -5.87 3.00 -5.27
C GLN A 39 -5.09 3.80 -6.31
N ASP A 40 -5.56 4.99 -6.67
CA ASP A 40 -4.83 5.92 -7.55
C ASP A 40 -3.48 6.31 -6.93
N LYS A 41 -3.46 6.61 -5.63
CA LYS A 41 -2.24 6.94 -4.89
C LYS A 41 -1.27 5.76 -4.77
N ALA A 42 -1.77 4.53 -4.65
CA ALA A 42 -0.92 3.34 -4.73
C ALA A 42 -0.30 3.18 -6.13
N GLY A 43 -1.04 3.50 -7.19
CA GLY A 43 -0.51 3.52 -8.56
C GLY A 43 0.56 4.59 -8.78
N GLU A 44 0.36 5.79 -8.24
CA GLU A 44 1.38 6.85 -8.24
C GLU A 44 2.66 6.41 -7.51
N LEU A 45 2.54 5.85 -6.30
CA LEU A 45 3.67 5.31 -5.55
C LEU A 45 4.41 4.21 -6.32
N LEU A 46 3.69 3.25 -6.90
CA LEU A 46 4.29 2.15 -7.65
C LEU A 46 5.12 2.67 -8.83
N ARG A 47 4.57 3.65 -9.58
CA ARG A 47 5.27 4.29 -10.69
C ARG A 47 6.50 5.06 -10.21
N GLU A 48 6.36 5.94 -9.22
CA GLU A 48 7.48 6.72 -8.67
C GLU A 48 8.58 5.80 -8.11
N TYR A 49 8.19 4.67 -7.50
CA TYR A 49 9.14 3.70 -6.98
C TYR A 49 9.90 2.99 -8.12
N ALA A 50 9.20 2.51 -9.15
CA ALA A 50 9.83 1.90 -10.32
C ALA A 50 10.79 2.87 -11.04
N GLU A 51 10.38 4.12 -11.25
CA GLU A 51 11.24 5.17 -11.80
C GLU A 51 12.47 5.43 -10.93
N SER A 52 12.30 5.43 -9.60
CA SER A 52 13.40 5.68 -8.66
C SER A 52 14.46 4.58 -8.66
N LEU A 53 14.15 3.37 -9.15
CA LEU A 53 15.09 2.25 -9.21
C LEU A 53 16.01 2.32 -10.43
N SER A 54 15.75 3.21 -11.40
CA SER A 54 16.51 3.31 -12.64
C SER A 54 16.69 1.93 -13.31
N LEU A 55 15.58 1.20 -13.44
CA LEU A 55 15.57 -0.18 -13.93
C LEU A 55 16.16 -0.27 -15.34
N PRO A 56 16.85 -1.39 -15.68
CA PRO A 56 17.38 -1.59 -17.03
C PRO A 56 16.26 -1.68 -18.09
N ALA A 57 15.09 -2.17 -17.68
CA ALA A 57 13.85 -2.21 -18.46
C ALA A 57 12.66 -2.32 -17.51
N ASP A 58 11.44 -2.10 -18.00
CA ASP A 58 10.21 -2.27 -17.20
C ASP A 58 9.95 -3.73 -16.83
N THR A 59 10.46 -4.66 -17.64
CA THR A 59 10.22 -6.10 -17.53
C THR A 59 11.48 -6.91 -17.81
N TRP A 60 11.48 -8.15 -17.33
CA TRP A 60 12.49 -9.16 -17.61
C TRP A 60 11.80 -10.45 -18.07
N THR A 61 12.57 -11.32 -18.72
CA THR A 61 12.05 -12.57 -19.30
C THR A 61 12.69 -13.75 -18.60
N ASP A 62 11.86 -14.67 -18.09
CA ASP A 62 12.35 -15.89 -17.46
C ASP A 62 12.84 -16.94 -18.48
N SER A 63 13.41 -18.05 -18.01
CA SER A 63 13.86 -19.15 -18.86
C SER A 63 12.75 -19.82 -19.69
N LEU A 64 11.48 -19.61 -19.33
CA LEU A 64 10.32 -20.12 -20.04
C LEU A 64 9.80 -19.12 -21.09
N GLY A 65 10.45 -17.97 -21.25
CA GLY A 65 10.04 -16.92 -22.18
C GLY A 65 8.88 -16.07 -21.67
N LYS A 66 8.51 -16.18 -20.39
CA LYS A 66 7.43 -15.39 -19.79
C LYS A 66 7.99 -14.06 -19.29
N ILE A 67 7.26 -13.00 -19.61
CA ILE A 67 7.59 -11.62 -19.25
C ILE A 67 7.06 -11.33 -17.85
N HIS A 68 7.90 -10.76 -17.00
CA HIS A 68 7.58 -10.36 -15.62
C HIS A 68 8.00 -8.91 -15.38
N PRO A 69 7.20 -8.12 -14.65
CA PRO A 69 7.64 -6.81 -14.21
C PRO A 69 8.71 -6.95 -13.11
N TYR A 70 9.65 -6.00 -13.06
CA TYR A 70 10.62 -5.93 -11.97
C TYR A 70 9.95 -5.57 -10.65
N VAL A 71 8.99 -4.64 -10.69
CA VAL A 71 8.23 -4.18 -9.54
C VAL A 71 6.76 -4.55 -9.75
N ASP A 72 6.17 -5.17 -8.74
CA ASP A 72 4.78 -5.64 -8.78
C ASP A 72 4.05 -5.22 -7.51
N ILE A 73 2.72 -5.16 -7.58
CA ILE A 73 1.87 -4.83 -6.42
C ILE A 73 0.91 -5.98 -6.14
N GLY A 74 0.70 -6.26 -4.85
CA GLY A 74 -0.11 -7.40 -4.46
C GLY A 74 -0.33 -7.51 -2.98
N THR A 75 -0.55 -8.74 -2.53
CA THR A 75 -0.81 -9.07 -1.13
C THR A 75 -0.07 -10.35 -0.77
N TRP A 76 0.23 -10.52 0.52
CA TRP A 76 0.67 -11.81 1.05
C TRP A 76 -0.54 -12.74 1.21
N SER A 77 -0.58 -13.86 0.49
CA SER A 77 -1.57 -14.93 0.74
C SER A 77 -1.12 -15.90 1.83
N GLY A 78 0.14 -15.78 2.26
CA GLY A 78 0.74 -16.50 3.37
C GLY A 78 2.21 -16.10 3.54
N PRO A 79 2.92 -16.67 4.54
CA PRO A 79 4.33 -16.38 4.77
C PRO A 79 5.17 -16.63 3.50
N GLY A 80 5.78 -15.57 2.96
CA GLY A 80 6.61 -15.63 1.75
C GLY A 80 5.85 -15.89 0.44
N LYS A 81 4.51 -15.94 0.46
CA LYS A 81 3.69 -16.16 -0.74
C LYS A 81 3.08 -14.85 -1.22
N PHE A 82 3.80 -14.18 -2.09
CA PHE A 82 3.32 -12.99 -2.77
C PHE A 82 2.34 -13.38 -3.87
N GLU A 83 1.17 -12.75 -3.89
CA GLU A 83 0.21 -12.85 -4.97
C GLU A 83 -0.01 -11.46 -5.59
N PRO A 84 0.24 -11.29 -6.90
CA PRO A 84 -0.02 -10.03 -7.58
C PRO A 84 -1.52 -9.75 -7.63
N VAL A 85 -1.91 -8.51 -7.31
CA VAL A 85 -3.30 -8.09 -7.29
C VAL A 85 -3.42 -6.78 -8.07
N PRO A 86 -4.31 -6.69 -9.08
CA PRO A 86 -4.56 -5.43 -9.78
C PRO A 86 -4.94 -4.31 -8.80
N LEU A 87 -4.43 -3.09 -9.03
CA LEU A 87 -4.70 -1.91 -8.18
C LEU A 87 -6.19 -1.74 -7.85
N ALA A 88 -7.06 -1.84 -8.85
CA ALA A 88 -8.52 -1.71 -8.70
C ALA A 88 -9.14 -2.79 -7.78
N ARG A 89 -8.46 -3.93 -7.59
CA ARG A 89 -8.90 -5.03 -6.73
C ARG A 89 -8.37 -4.95 -5.30
N LEU A 90 -7.39 -4.08 -5.02
CA LEU A 90 -6.93 -3.84 -3.66
C LEU A 90 -8.09 -3.35 -2.79
N GLN A 91 -8.23 -3.93 -1.60
CA GLN A 91 -9.33 -3.66 -0.68
C GLN A 91 -8.85 -2.77 0.45
N MET A 92 -9.72 -1.88 0.90
CA MET A 92 -9.51 -1.08 2.10
C MET A 92 -9.91 -1.91 3.32
N ASP A 93 -9.20 -1.72 4.43
CA ASP A 93 -9.57 -2.34 5.70
C ASP A 93 -10.64 -1.52 6.46
N ASP A 94 -11.07 -2.04 7.60
CA ASP A 94 -12.08 -1.40 8.47
C ASP A 94 -11.62 -0.05 9.03
N ASN A 95 -10.31 0.22 9.02
CA ASN A 95 -9.69 1.48 9.45
C ASN A 95 -9.51 2.48 8.29
N TYR A 96 -10.18 2.25 7.16
CA TYR A 96 -10.10 3.09 5.98
C TYR A 96 -8.67 3.21 5.41
N SER A 97 -7.87 2.16 5.58
CA SER A 97 -6.48 2.09 5.11
C SER A 97 -6.35 1.08 3.98
N LEU A 98 -5.55 1.41 2.96
CA LEU A 98 -5.25 0.52 1.85
C LEU A 98 -3.92 -0.19 2.12
N ASN A 99 -3.98 -1.49 2.39
CA ASN A 99 -2.82 -2.32 2.70
C ASN A 99 -2.43 -3.15 1.48
N PHE A 100 -1.16 -3.14 1.11
CA PHE A 100 -0.62 -3.89 -0.01
C PHE A 100 0.88 -4.15 0.17
N VAL A 101 1.43 -4.91 -0.76
CA VAL A 101 2.85 -5.26 -0.81
C VAL A 101 3.40 -4.76 -2.13
N ILE A 102 4.53 -4.06 -2.08
CA ILE A 102 5.34 -3.80 -3.27
C ILE A 102 6.43 -4.86 -3.31
N ALA A 103 6.42 -5.69 -4.35
CA ALA A 103 7.40 -6.74 -4.58
C ALA A 103 8.42 -6.31 -5.62
N THR A 104 9.70 -6.37 -5.25
CA THR A 104 10.84 -6.02 -6.11
C THR A 104 11.62 -7.28 -6.46
N THR A 105 11.81 -7.53 -7.74
CA THR A 105 12.66 -8.63 -8.24
C THR A 105 14.12 -8.24 -8.06
N LEU A 106 14.88 -9.06 -7.33
CA LEU A 106 16.30 -8.82 -7.06
C LEU A 106 17.23 -9.79 -7.80
N ASP A 107 16.72 -10.96 -8.19
CA ASP A 107 17.41 -11.90 -9.08
C ASP A 107 16.57 -12.04 -10.35
N ASP A 108 17.07 -11.47 -11.44
CA ASP A 108 16.49 -11.48 -12.79
C ASP A 108 17.15 -12.55 -13.69
N THR A 109 18.01 -13.42 -13.15
CA THR A 109 18.68 -14.44 -13.94
C THR A 109 17.67 -15.49 -14.43
N PRO A 110 17.69 -15.92 -15.71
CA PRO A 110 16.70 -16.87 -16.22
C PRO A 110 16.69 -18.24 -15.52
N MET A 111 17.83 -18.66 -14.93
CA MET A 111 18.04 -20.02 -14.37
C MET A 111 17.67 -20.15 -12.89
N THR A 112 17.91 -19.12 -12.06
CA THR A 112 17.57 -19.10 -10.63
C THR A 112 16.51 -18.06 -10.29
N GLY A 113 16.34 -17.08 -11.18
CA GLY A 113 15.74 -15.79 -10.92
C GLY A 113 14.22 -15.77 -10.96
N GLY A 114 13.71 -14.84 -10.16
CA GLY A 114 12.36 -14.84 -9.63
C GLY A 114 12.35 -14.62 -8.12
N TYR A 115 13.52 -14.52 -7.46
CA TYR A 115 13.54 -14.06 -6.07
C TYR A 115 13.02 -12.62 -6.02
N ARG A 116 11.89 -12.48 -5.32
CA ARG A 116 11.21 -11.21 -5.09
C ARG A 116 11.24 -10.91 -3.62
N HIS A 117 11.63 -9.68 -3.29
CA HIS A 117 11.53 -9.16 -1.95
C HIS A 117 10.30 -8.26 -1.86
N GLY A 118 9.38 -8.56 -0.94
CA GLY A 118 8.16 -7.78 -0.75
C GLY A 118 8.22 -6.90 0.48
N VAL A 119 7.85 -5.64 0.34
CA VAL A 119 7.74 -4.67 1.43
C VAL A 119 6.26 -4.32 1.64
N ASN A 120 5.80 -4.42 2.88
CA ASN A 120 4.45 -4.02 3.25
C ASN A 120 4.32 -2.50 3.21
N VAL A 121 3.23 -2.02 2.60
CA VAL A 121 2.91 -0.60 2.52
C VAL A 121 1.43 -0.40 2.85
N THR A 122 1.14 0.60 3.68
CA THR A 122 -0.21 1.02 4.03
C THR A 122 -0.38 2.49 3.68
N LEU A 123 -1.39 2.81 2.86
CA LEU A 123 -1.79 4.19 2.59
C LEU A 123 -3.06 4.54 3.35
N ARG A 124 -3.05 5.67 4.04
CA ARG A 124 -4.22 6.16 4.78
C ARG A 124 -4.29 7.67 4.81
N TYR A 125 -5.51 8.20 4.77
CA TYR A 125 -5.74 9.61 5.01
C TYR A 125 -5.99 9.87 6.50
N GLU A 126 -5.23 10.78 7.10
CA GLU A 126 -5.62 11.40 8.36
C GLU A 126 -6.09 12.82 8.09
N LYS A 127 -7.40 13.05 8.24
CA LYS A 127 -8.08 14.31 7.88
C LYS A 127 -7.87 14.64 6.40
N TYR A 128 -6.90 15.50 6.08
CA TYR A 128 -6.61 15.99 4.72
C TYR A 128 -5.21 15.60 4.22
N GLN A 129 -4.42 14.94 5.06
CA GLN A 129 -3.04 14.57 4.76
C GLN A 129 -2.95 13.07 4.50
N LEU A 130 -2.27 12.70 3.41
CA LEU A 130 -1.98 11.30 3.09
C LEU A 130 -0.73 10.87 3.87
N TYR A 131 -0.77 9.68 4.43
CA TYR A 131 0.37 9.03 5.07
C TYR A 131 0.62 7.67 4.43
N ALA A 132 1.90 7.35 4.24
CA ALA A 132 2.38 6.03 3.85
C ALA A 132 3.10 5.41 5.05
N SER A 133 2.68 4.21 5.45
CA SER A 133 3.41 3.40 6.42
C SER A 133 4.14 2.31 5.66
N VAL A 134 5.44 2.17 5.88
CA VAL A 134 6.30 1.24 5.13
C VAL A 134 6.99 0.30 6.11
N GLY A 135 6.91 -1.00 5.87
CA GLY A 135 7.51 -2.04 6.71
C GLY A 135 6.48 -2.83 7.51
N SER A 136 6.96 -3.65 8.44
CA SER A 136 6.13 -4.49 9.30
C SER A 136 6.79 -4.71 10.65
N GLY A 137 5.98 -4.87 11.71
CA GLY A 137 6.49 -5.04 13.07
C GLY A 137 7.17 -3.77 13.58
N ASP A 138 8.38 -3.92 14.13
CA ASP A 138 9.14 -2.82 14.73
C ASP A 138 9.85 -1.94 13.68
N ASP A 139 9.97 -2.41 12.44
CA ASP A 139 10.63 -1.69 11.33
C ASP A 139 9.64 -0.79 10.54
N VAL A 140 8.48 -0.44 11.11
CA VAL A 140 7.47 0.41 10.44
C VAL A 140 7.85 1.89 10.53
N VAL A 141 7.93 2.54 9.36
CA VAL A 141 8.13 3.99 9.24
C VAL A 141 6.87 4.63 8.69
N ILE A 142 6.37 5.69 9.34
CA ILE A 142 5.19 6.45 8.90
C ILE A 142 5.64 7.77 8.30
N ILE A 143 5.27 8.02 7.06
CA ILE A 143 5.76 9.12 6.24
C ILE A 143 4.58 9.96 5.74
N PRO A 144 4.54 11.28 5.99
CA PRO A 144 3.56 12.15 5.37
C PRO A 144 3.86 12.31 3.88
N VAL A 145 2.88 12.05 3.02
CA VAL A 145 3.03 12.13 1.56
C VAL A 145 2.62 13.51 1.07
N SER A 146 3.51 14.20 0.37
CA SER A 146 3.20 15.50 -0.24
C SER A 146 2.11 15.35 -1.30
N SER A 147 1.21 16.33 -1.41
CA SER A 147 0.17 16.36 -2.45
C SER A 147 0.69 16.76 -3.84
N LYS A 148 1.96 17.16 -3.95
CA LYS A 148 2.62 17.50 -5.21
C LYS A 148 3.15 16.24 -5.91
N PRO A 149 3.30 16.26 -7.25
CA PRO A 149 3.98 15.18 -7.97
C PRO A 149 5.38 14.91 -7.38
N GLY A 150 5.78 13.65 -7.30
CA GLY A 150 7.03 13.25 -6.62
C GLY A 150 6.87 13.18 -5.11
N GLY A 151 5.65 13.17 -4.59
CA GLY A 151 5.36 13.23 -3.16
C GLY A 151 5.74 11.98 -2.38
N PHE A 152 6.07 10.88 -3.07
CA PHE A 152 6.45 9.61 -2.46
C PHE A 152 7.97 9.39 -2.37
N PHE A 153 8.80 10.39 -2.69
CA PHE A 153 10.27 10.20 -2.68
C PHE A 153 10.83 9.61 -1.37
N GLU A 154 10.33 10.04 -0.21
CA GLU A 154 10.71 9.49 1.10
C GLU A 154 10.19 8.06 1.29
N THR A 155 8.98 7.77 0.80
CA THR A 155 8.39 6.43 0.82
C THR A 155 9.23 5.47 -0.04
N CYS A 156 9.63 5.89 -1.24
CA CYS A 156 10.51 5.12 -2.12
C CYS A 156 11.87 4.84 -1.47
N ALA A 157 12.46 5.84 -0.79
CA ALA A 157 13.71 5.67 -0.06
C ALA A 157 13.55 4.66 1.09
N ALA A 158 12.46 4.73 1.86
CA ALA A 158 12.18 3.79 2.94
C ALA A 158 12.02 2.35 2.44
N ILE A 159 11.33 2.13 1.31
CA ILE A 159 11.18 0.79 0.70
C ILE A 159 12.56 0.23 0.35
N LYS A 160 13.43 1.01 -0.31
CA LYS A 160 14.80 0.57 -0.66
C LYS A 160 15.62 0.25 0.58
N GLN A 161 15.52 1.08 1.61
CA GLN A 161 16.27 0.88 2.84
C GLN A 161 15.87 -0.41 3.55
N LEU A 162 14.58 -0.75 3.58
CA LEU A 162 14.13 -2.02 4.17
C LEU A 162 14.60 -3.24 3.37
N ILE A 163 14.64 -3.13 2.04
CA ILE A 163 15.22 -4.18 1.18
C ILE A 163 16.72 -4.36 1.51
N ASN A 164 17.49 -3.27 1.60
CA ASN A 164 18.91 -3.32 1.95
C ASN A 164 19.14 -3.96 3.33
N ILE A 165 18.39 -3.53 4.35
CA ILE A 165 18.47 -4.10 5.70
C ILE A 165 18.14 -5.60 5.68
N ALA A 166 17.15 -6.02 4.90
CA ALA A 166 16.81 -7.43 4.78
C ALA A 166 17.92 -8.25 4.13
N ILE A 167 18.59 -7.71 3.10
CA ILE A 167 19.74 -8.35 2.45
C ILE A 167 20.91 -8.46 3.44
N GLU A 168 21.22 -7.39 4.18
CA GLU A 168 22.28 -7.38 5.20
C GLU A 168 22.01 -8.41 6.30
N ARG A 169 20.77 -8.50 6.81
CA ARG A 169 20.35 -9.50 7.81
C ARG A 169 20.42 -10.94 7.30
N ALA A 170 20.21 -11.15 5.99
CA ALA A 170 20.29 -12.46 5.35
C ALA A 170 21.73 -12.86 4.98
N THR A 171 22.66 -11.90 4.95
CA THR A 171 24.06 -12.14 4.66
C THR A 171 24.71 -12.89 5.82
N PRO A 172 25.31 -14.08 5.59
CA PRO A 172 25.96 -14.83 6.64
C PRO A 172 27.13 -14.04 7.23
N ALA A 173 27.19 -13.93 8.56
CA ALA A 173 28.32 -13.31 9.24
C ALA A 173 29.62 -14.08 8.93
N GLY A 174 30.48 -13.50 8.10
CA GLY A 174 31.77 -14.10 7.72
C GLY A 174 32.25 -13.82 6.29
N ILE A 175 31.42 -13.21 5.43
CA ILE A 175 31.84 -12.77 4.09
C ILE A 175 31.72 -11.24 4.03
N PRO A 176 32.81 -10.48 3.90
CA PRO A 176 32.73 -9.04 3.69
C PRO A 176 32.08 -8.78 2.33
N VAL A 177 31.08 -7.90 2.31
CA VAL A 177 30.51 -7.34 1.08
C VAL A 177 31.32 -6.07 0.78
N GLU A 178 32.09 -6.08 -0.31
CA GLU A 178 32.81 -4.91 -0.83
C GLU A 178 31.89 -3.93 -1.56
#